data_AF-A0A4R4YWQ1-F1
#
_entry.id   AF-A0A4R4YWQ1-F1
#
_cell.length_a   1.000
_cell.length_b   1.000
_cell.length_c   1.000
_cell.angle_alpha   90.00
_cell.angle_beta   90.00
_cell.angle_gamma   90.00
#
_symmetry.space_group_name_H-M   'P 1'
#
loop_
_entity.id
_entity.type
_entity.pdbx_description
1 polymer ?
#
loop_
_entity_poly.entity_id
_entity_poly.type
_entity_poly.pdbx_seq_one_letter_code
_entity_poly.pdbx_strand_id
1 'polypeptide(L)'
;MTGSDGLDGLFEVRIGDRDLGVFTSCAGLEAGTVVVVLSRPQAGRAAAMLDWLRSRPEKSIGEITMLGPERAPLASWSLAGVMPVQWNGRGPGAPFETLELSCADLTRIIW
;
A
#
# COMPACT_ATOMS: atom_id res chain seq x y z
N MET A 1 -23.20 1.55 4.46
CA MET A 1 -22.11 2.05 5.32
C MET A 1 -21.43 0.84 5.95
N THR A 2 -20.50 0.23 5.23
CA THR A 2 -19.62 -0.82 5.78
C THR A 2 -18.31 -0.13 6.07
N GLY A 3 -18.06 0.15 7.35
CA GLY A 3 -16.77 0.66 7.80
C GLY A 3 -15.69 -0.33 7.43
N SER A 4 -14.91 0.00 6.42
CA SER A 4 -13.62 -0.63 6.17
C SER A 4 -12.68 -0.13 7.25
N ASP A 5 -12.13 -1.04 8.05
CA ASP A 5 -11.15 -0.81 9.11
C ASP A 5 -9.81 -0.33 8.51
N GLY A 6 -9.85 0.89 7.96
CA GLY A 6 -8.76 1.56 7.28
C GLY A 6 -8.32 2.76 8.10
N LEU A 7 -7.02 2.91 8.27
CA LEU A 7 -6.43 4.07 8.90
C LEU A 7 -6.28 5.16 7.84
N ASP A 8 -6.87 6.33 8.10
CA ASP A 8 -6.61 7.53 7.34
C ASP A 8 -5.31 8.18 7.85
N GLY A 9 -4.44 8.57 6.91
CA GLY A 9 -3.11 9.07 7.24
C GLY A 9 -2.19 9.04 6.03
N LEU A 10 -0.96 9.50 6.20
CA LEU A 10 0.04 9.43 5.13
C LEU A 10 0.85 8.14 5.31
N PHE A 11 0.87 7.30 4.29
CA PHE A 11 1.59 6.02 4.30
C PHE A 11 2.61 6.01 3.17
N GLU A 12 3.89 6.06 3.50
CA GLU A 12 4.94 5.79 2.52
C GLU A 12 5.05 4.28 2.29
N VAL A 13 5.05 3.86 1.02
CA VAL A 13 5.01 2.43 0.67
C VAL A 13 6.17 2.09 -0.26
N ARG A 14 6.97 1.10 0.16
CA ARG A 14 8.11 0.59 -0.59
C ARG A 14 8.02 -0.93 -0.71
N ILE A 15 8.07 -1.47 -1.92
CA ILE A 15 8.03 -2.92 -2.16
C ILE A 15 9.26 -3.34 -2.95
N GLY A 16 10.13 -4.13 -2.34
CA GLY A 16 11.45 -4.45 -2.87
C GLY A 16 12.26 -3.17 -3.13
N ASP A 17 12.68 -2.98 -4.36
CA ASP A 17 13.38 -1.79 -4.86
C ASP A 17 12.44 -0.66 -5.31
N ARG A 18 11.12 -0.89 -5.33
CA ARG A 18 10.14 0.07 -5.85
C ARG A 18 9.62 0.98 -4.75
N ASP A 19 9.78 2.28 -4.95
CA ASP A 19 9.06 3.32 -4.21
C ASP A 19 7.68 3.54 -4.87
N LEU A 20 6.62 3.09 -4.20
CA LEU A 20 5.24 3.26 -4.69
C LEU A 20 4.67 4.64 -4.35
N GLY A 21 5.34 5.39 -3.46
CA GLY A 21 5.00 6.72 -3.01
C GLY A 21 4.06 6.73 -1.81
N VAL A 22 3.44 7.88 -1.58
CA VAL A 22 2.57 8.09 -0.43
C VAL A 22 1.12 7.76 -0.77
N PHE A 23 0.45 7.04 0.13
CA PHE A 23 -0.98 6.79 0.13
C PHE A 23 -1.67 7.54 1.27
N THR A 24 -2.96 7.84 1.11
CA THR A 24 -3.73 8.62 2.09
C THR A 24 -4.65 7.77 2.97
N SER A 25 -4.72 6.46 2.70
CA SER A 25 -5.48 5.49 3.49
C SER A 25 -4.85 4.11 3.33
N CYS A 26 -4.83 3.34 4.42
CA CYS A 26 -4.33 1.97 4.46
C CYS A 26 -5.21 1.09 5.35
N ALA A 27 -5.70 -0.03 4.84
CA ALA A 27 -6.43 -1.05 5.58
C ALA A 27 -5.65 -2.37 5.62
N GLY A 28 -5.89 -3.18 6.66
CA GLY A 28 -5.28 -4.51 6.80
C GLY A 28 -3.89 -4.53 7.44
N LEU A 29 -3.58 -3.54 8.29
CA LEU A 29 -2.32 -3.46 9.05
C LEU A 29 -2.36 -4.21 10.40
N GLU A 30 -3.34 -5.08 10.56
CA GLU A 30 -3.58 -5.87 11.77
C GLU A 30 -2.83 -7.20 11.71
N ALA A 31 -2.38 -7.69 12.87
CA ALA A 31 -1.67 -8.98 12.95
C ALA A 31 -2.55 -10.13 12.41
N GLY A 32 -1.96 -10.99 11.58
CA GLY A 32 -2.66 -12.11 10.95
C GLY A 32 -3.43 -11.76 9.67
N THR A 33 -3.42 -10.49 9.24
CA THR A 33 -3.95 -10.10 7.93
C THR A 33 -2.95 -10.41 6.81
N VAL A 34 -3.46 -10.90 5.68
CA VAL A 34 -2.67 -11.26 4.48
C VAL A 34 -2.99 -10.38 3.26
N VAL A 35 -3.87 -9.39 3.43
CA VAL A 35 -4.27 -8.44 2.37
C VAL A 35 -4.19 -7.02 2.90
N VAL A 36 -3.48 -6.16 2.18
CA VAL A 36 -3.38 -4.73 2.47
C VAL A 36 -3.97 -3.94 1.33
N VAL A 37 -4.85 -2.98 1.67
CA VAL A 37 -5.52 -2.11 0.70
C VAL A 37 -5.09 -0.68 0.94
N LEU A 38 -4.51 -0.06 -0.09
CA LEU A 38 -3.95 1.28 -0.07
C LEU A 38 -4.71 2.17 -1.05
N SER A 39 -5.11 3.36 -0.64
CA SER A 39 -5.83 4.31 -1.52
C SER A 39 -5.23 5.71 -1.46
N ARG A 40 -5.28 6.43 -2.59
CA ARG A 40 -4.82 7.83 -2.69
C ARG A 40 -5.47 8.59 -3.83
N PRO A 41 -5.45 9.93 -3.83
CA PRO A 41 -5.82 10.71 -4.99
C PRO A 41 -4.98 10.32 -6.22
N GLN A 42 -5.57 10.41 -7.40
CA GLN A 42 -4.89 10.00 -8.64
C GLN A 42 -3.53 10.72 -8.79
N ALA A 43 -2.45 9.94 -8.83
CA ALA A 43 -1.08 10.47 -8.73
C ALA A 43 -0.26 10.28 -10.02
N GLY A 44 -0.91 9.96 -11.14
CA GLY A 44 -0.25 9.78 -12.45
C GLY A 44 0.67 8.56 -12.55
N ARG A 45 0.68 7.65 -11.56
CA ARG A 45 1.54 6.45 -11.52
C ARG A 45 0.90 5.19 -12.09
N ALA A 46 -0.26 5.31 -12.73
CA ALA A 46 -1.03 4.18 -13.24
C ALA A 46 -0.23 3.27 -14.19
N ALA A 47 0.62 3.83 -15.06
CA ALA A 47 1.41 3.04 -16.00
C ALA A 47 2.40 2.09 -15.29
N ALA A 48 3.14 2.61 -14.29
CA ALA A 48 4.09 1.82 -13.51
C ALA A 48 3.40 0.71 -12.69
N MET A 49 2.22 1.01 -12.11
CA MET A 49 1.47 0.01 -11.34
C MET A 49 0.91 -1.10 -12.23
N LEU A 50 0.43 -0.73 -13.42
CA LEU A 50 -0.07 -1.70 -14.40
C LEU A 50 1.04 -2.57 -14.98
N ASP A 51 2.21 -1.99 -15.25
CA ASP A 51 3.38 -2.74 -15.66
C ASP A 51 3.79 -3.75 -14.59
N TRP A 52 3.87 -3.30 -13.33
CA TRP A 52 4.19 -4.17 -12.20
C TRP A 52 3.21 -5.34 -12.07
N LEU A 53 1.90 -5.09 -12.11
CA LEU A 53 0.87 -6.15 -12.08
C LEU A 53 1.01 -7.14 -13.24
N ARG A 54 1.31 -6.66 -14.46
CA ARG A 54 1.41 -7.50 -15.65
C ARG A 54 2.69 -8.33 -15.69
N SER A 55 3.76 -7.83 -15.08
CA SER A 55 5.07 -8.50 -15.07
C SER A 55 5.12 -9.79 -14.24
N ARG A 56 4.08 -10.07 -13.42
CA ARG A 56 4.05 -11.20 -12.48
C ARG A 56 5.34 -11.26 -11.64
N PRO A 57 5.61 -10.22 -10.84
CA PRO A 57 6.84 -10.06 -10.09
C PRO A 57 7.07 -11.25 -9.15
N GLU A 58 8.33 -11.47 -8.77
CA GLU A 58 8.66 -12.36 -7.66
C GLU A 58 8.24 -11.75 -6.32
N LYS A 59 7.86 -12.62 -5.38
CA LYS A 59 7.51 -12.25 -4.00
C LYS A 59 8.61 -11.40 -3.39
N SER A 60 8.25 -10.23 -2.86
CA SER A 60 9.19 -9.25 -2.35
C SER A 60 8.92 -8.92 -0.88
N ILE A 61 9.91 -8.36 -0.18
CA ILE A 61 9.69 -7.73 1.12
C ILE A 61 9.12 -6.33 0.87
N GLY A 62 8.20 -5.88 1.71
CA GLY A 62 7.66 -4.52 1.67
C GLY A 62 7.78 -3.82 3.01
N GLU A 63 7.75 -2.50 2.95
CA GLU A 63 7.62 -1.63 4.11
C GLU A 63 6.47 -0.65 3.87
N ILE A 64 5.63 -0.48 4.89
CA ILE A 64 4.61 0.55 4.96
C ILE A 64 4.92 1.39 6.19
N THR A 65 5.11 2.69 6.01
CA THR A 65 5.43 3.61 7.10
C THR A 65 4.34 4.66 7.22
N MET A 66 3.63 4.68 8.36
CA MET A 66 2.73 5.77 8.70
C MET A 66 3.55 6.99 9.10
N LEU A 67 3.25 8.11 8.47
CA LEU A 67 3.90 9.40 8.66
C LEU A 67 3.00 10.34 9.49
N GLY A 68 3.63 11.06 10.40
CA GLY A 68 3.05 12.13 11.18
C GLY A 68 3.32 13.51 10.56
N PRO A 69 3.15 14.58 11.35
CA PRO A 69 3.52 15.93 10.96
C PRO A 69 4.97 15.97 10.46
N GLU A 70 5.24 16.82 9.47
CA GLU A 70 6.58 17.00 8.87
C GLU A 70 7.21 15.70 8.30
N ARG A 71 6.39 14.68 8.00
CA ARG A 71 6.81 13.35 7.52
C ARG A 71 7.66 12.56 8.52
N ALA A 72 7.54 12.82 9.81
CA ALA A 72 8.16 12.00 10.84
C ALA A 72 7.50 10.59 10.90
N PRO A 73 8.26 9.48 10.92
CA PRO A 73 7.67 8.15 11.01
C PRO A 73 7.00 7.94 12.38
N LEU A 74 5.73 7.55 12.39
CA LEU A 74 4.96 7.23 13.61
C LEU A 74 4.88 5.73 13.88
N ALA A 75 4.81 4.92 12.83
CA ALA A 75 4.80 3.47 12.88
C ALA A 75 5.28 2.91 11.55
N SER A 76 5.92 1.74 11.58
CA SER A 76 6.28 0.99 10.37
C SER A 76 5.76 -0.45 10.46
N TRP A 77 5.46 -1.03 9.32
CA TRP A 77 5.12 -2.43 9.15
C TRP A 77 6.03 -3.02 8.09
N SER A 78 6.67 -4.14 8.42
CA SER A 78 7.38 -4.99 7.47
C SER A 78 6.43 -6.07 6.96
N LEU A 79 6.37 -6.22 5.65
CA LEU A 79 5.53 -7.20 4.97
C LEU A 79 6.42 -8.24 4.28
N ALA A 80 6.15 -9.51 4.53
CA ALA A 80 6.85 -10.60 3.86
C ALA A 80 6.06 -11.12 2.65
N GLY A 81 6.74 -11.49 1.58
CA GLY A 81 6.14 -12.18 0.43
C GLY A 81 5.07 -11.37 -0.30
N VAL A 82 5.23 -10.04 -0.35
CA VAL A 82 4.29 -9.09 -0.96
C VAL A 82 4.15 -9.33 -2.45
N MET A 83 2.91 -9.34 -2.92
CA MET A 83 2.55 -9.36 -4.33
C MET A 83 1.43 -8.36 -4.65
N PRO A 84 1.47 -7.69 -5.81
CA PRO A 84 0.35 -6.88 -6.25
C PRO A 84 -0.78 -7.79 -6.72
N VAL A 85 -1.98 -7.58 -6.19
CA VAL A 85 -3.19 -8.34 -6.55
C VAL A 85 -3.99 -7.57 -7.58
N GLN A 86 -4.27 -6.30 -7.27
CA GLN A 86 -5.15 -5.47 -8.08
C GLN A 86 -4.77 -4.01 -8.01
N TRP A 87 -5.02 -3.29 -9.11
CA TRP A 87 -4.93 -1.84 -9.18
C TRP A 87 -6.20 -1.27 -9.81
N ASN A 88 -6.90 -0.46 -9.03
CA ASN A 88 -8.11 0.26 -9.42
C ASN A 88 -7.82 1.76 -9.51
N GLY A 89 -6.99 2.16 -10.47
CA GLY A 89 -6.75 3.57 -10.81
C GLY A 89 -7.34 3.96 -12.17
N ARG A 90 -8.33 3.19 -12.67
CA ARG A 90 -8.88 3.36 -14.02
C ARG A 90 -10.18 4.15 -14.00
N GLY A 91 -10.26 5.15 -14.87
CA GLY A 91 -11.51 5.78 -15.28
C GLY A 91 -11.39 7.30 -15.39
N PRO A 92 -11.88 7.93 -16.46
CA PRO A 92 -12.07 9.38 -16.46
C PRO A 92 -13.00 9.76 -15.29
N GLY A 93 -12.54 10.65 -14.42
CA GLY A 93 -13.30 11.12 -13.26
C GLY A 93 -13.20 10.28 -11.99
N ALA A 94 -12.39 9.22 -11.94
CA ALA A 94 -12.11 8.52 -10.68
C ALA A 94 -11.22 9.40 -9.77
N PRO A 95 -11.70 9.86 -8.60
CA PRO A 95 -10.94 10.78 -7.76
C PRO A 95 -9.79 10.09 -7.01
N PHE A 96 -9.85 8.77 -6.87
CA PHE A 96 -8.87 7.95 -6.16
C PHE A 96 -8.39 6.78 -7.02
N GLU A 97 -7.18 6.32 -6.73
CA GLU A 97 -6.63 5.06 -7.15
C GLU A 97 -6.39 4.16 -5.94
N THR A 98 -6.72 2.87 -6.08
CA THR A 98 -6.58 1.86 -5.02
C THR A 98 -5.65 0.73 -5.46
N LEU A 99 -4.69 0.39 -4.60
CA LEU A 99 -3.79 -0.76 -4.73
C LEU A 99 -4.17 -1.82 -3.70
N GLU A 100 -4.31 -3.05 -4.16
CA GLU A 100 -4.44 -4.22 -3.29
C GLU A 100 -3.16 -5.05 -3.37
N LEU A 101 -2.62 -5.36 -2.20
CA LEU A 101 -1.45 -6.20 -2.01
C LEU A 101 -1.85 -7.45 -1.22
N SER A 102 -1.32 -8.61 -1.61
CA SER A 102 -1.28 -9.78 -0.74
C SER A 102 0.09 -9.89 -0.10
N CYS A 103 0.18 -10.27 1.16
CA CYS A 103 1.43 -10.63 1.84
C CYS A 103 1.29 -11.97 2.56
N ALA A 104 2.42 -12.62 2.83
CA ALA A 104 2.47 -13.86 3.59
C ALA A 104 2.46 -13.62 5.11
N ASP A 105 3.04 -12.49 5.53
CA ASP A 105 3.12 -12.08 6.93
C ASP A 105 3.23 -10.55 7.01
N LEU A 106 2.82 -10.00 8.14
CA LEU A 106 2.90 -8.58 8.46
C LEU A 106 3.31 -8.43 9.92
N THR A 107 4.42 -7.72 10.14
CA THR A 107 4.98 -7.45 11.46
C THR A 107 5.06 -5.96 11.69
N ARG A 108 4.44 -5.48 12.77
CA ARG A 108 4.56 -4.08 13.20
C ARG A 108 5.91 -3.86 13.89
N ILE A 109 6.60 -2.81 13.47
CA ILE A 109 7.87 -2.38 14.06
C ILE A 109 7.58 -1.20 14.99
N ILE A 110 8.02 -1.32 16.24
CA ILE A 110 7.93 -0.28 17.27
C ILE A 110 9.37 0.03 17.69
N TRP A 111 9.70 1.31 17.71
CA TRP A 111 11.01 1.84 18.12
C TRP A 111 11.01 2.19 19.61
#